data_AF-A0AAY4BUV1-F1
#
_entry.id   AF-A0AAY4BUV1-F1
#
_cell.length_a   1.000
_cell.length_b   1.000
_cell.length_c   1.000
_cell.angle_alpha   90.00
_cell.angle_beta   90.00
_cell.angle_gamma   90.00
#
_symmetry.space_group_name_H-M   'P 1'
#
loop_
_entity.id
_entity.type
_entity.pdbx_description
1 polymer ?
#
loop_
_entity_poly.entity_id
_entity_poly.type
_entity_poly.pdbx_seq_one_letter_code
_entity_poly.pdbx_strand_id
1 'polypeptide(L)'
;MDDVDCERRMDCLDEMSDLEKQFLELKDKLFKERLNQVKVKLEEVISGKAGEYREPLATLQHNMQLRTEVAGVYRHLCLQVIKHRHECEIQGARQHLESEKTLLYDCMKTELLEKIRRLEEDEQSVDLSSEWWSDEVRTKKCKKRSHLLRPEHKKKAALVSGPYIVYMLRDIDILEDWTAIKKAKAALVPLKKKSDDRQPPSVRCEGGTLYYDGENFCKGTSVLLEVNDDSPVEAVITAVSTGEVWLRRTDGSKTKIYISQLQKGKYSIRKA
;
A
#
# COMPACT_ATOMS: atom_id res chain seq x y z
N MET A 1 -39.42 47.97 -108.82
CA MET A 1 -39.07 47.01 -107.76
C MET A 1 -38.81 45.72 -108.50
N ASP A 2 -37.56 45.28 -108.55
CA ASP A 2 -37.18 44.11 -109.34
C ASP A 2 -37.75 42.84 -108.69
N ASP A 3 -38.61 42.12 -109.40
CA ASP A 3 -39.26 40.88 -108.92
C ASP A 3 -38.24 39.84 -108.43
N VAL A 4 -37.05 39.84 -109.03
CA VAL A 4 -35.92 38.97 -108.66
C VAL A 4 -35.45 39.19 -107.21
N ASP A 5 -35.52 40.42 -106.70
CA ASP A 5 -35.17 40.73 -105.31
C ASP A 5 -36.30 40.35 -104.33
N CYS A 6 -37.54 40.30 -104.79
CA CYS A 6 -38.66 39.78 -104.01
C CYS A 6 -38.59 38.25 -103.90
N GLU A 7 -38.27 37.55 -104.98
CA GLU A 7 -38.07 36.09 -104.98
C GLU A 7 -36.93 35.68 -104.05
N ARG A 8 -35.76 36.34 -104.14
CA ARG A 8 -34.63 36.06 -103.24
C ARG A 8 -34.96 36.27 -101.76
N ARG A 9 -35.77 37.29 -101.43
CA ARG A 9 -36.22 37.51 -100.05
C ARG A 9 -37.12 36.39 -99.56
N MET A 10 -37.97 35.85 -100.43
CA MET A 10 -38.87 34.75 -100.10
C MET A 10 -38.07 33.45 -99.88
N ASP A 11 -37.11 33.16 -100.76
CA ASP A 11 -36.20 32.01 -100.61
C ASP A 11 -35.42 32.07 -99.28
N CYS A 12 -34.89 33.25 -98.91
CA CYS A 12 -34.21 33.42 -97.62
C CYS A 12 -35.13 33.19 -96.41
N LEU A 13 -36.42 33.52 -96.50
CA LEU A 13 -37.39 33.29 -95.42
C LEU A 13 -37.77 31.82 -95.31
N ASP A 14 -37.90 31.12 -96.43
CA ASP A 14 -38.14 29.67 -96.46
C ASP A 14 -36.93 28.91 -95.90
N GLU A 15 -35.70 29.27 -96.30
CA GLU A 15 -34.47 28.70 -95.74
C GLU A 15 -34.38 28.92 -94.22
N MET A 16 -34.71 30.12 -93.73
CA MET A 16 -34.75 30.39 -92.29
C MET A 16 -35.80 29.54 -91.57
N SER A 17 -36.98 29.37 -92.16
CA SER A 17 -38.05 28.54 -91.60
C SER A 17 -37.65 27.05 -91.55
N ASP A 18 -36.97 26.57 -92.59
CA ASP A 18 -36.44 25.22 -92.64
C ASP A 18 -35.34 24.98 -91.59
N LEU A 19 -34.45 25.96 -91.39
CA LEU A 19 -33.42 25.91 -90.33
C LEU A 19 -34.04 25.88 -88.94
N GLU A 20 -35.07 26.70 -88.68
CA GLU A 20 -35.79 26.70 -87.41
C GLU A 20 -36.46 25.34 -87.14
N LYS A 21 -37.08 24.74 -88.17
CA LYS A 21 -37.67 23.41 -88.08
C LYS A 21 -36.62 22.34 -87.78
N GLN A 22 -35.49 22.36 -88.50
CA GLN A 22 -34.37 21.44 -88.25
C GLN A 22 -33.83 21.59 -86.83
N PHE A 23 -33.72 22.83 -86.32
CA PHE A 23 -33.28 23.09 -84.95
C PHE A 23 -34.25 22.51 -83.92
N LEU A 24 -35.56 22.66 -84.13
CA LEU A 24 -36.58 22.07 -83.26
C LEU A 24 -36.53 20.53 -83.26
N GLU A 25 -36.36 19.93 -84.43
CA GLU A 25 -36.21 18.47 -84.56
C GLU A 25 -34.94 17.95 -83.88
N LEU A 26 -33.81 18.64 -84.04
CA LEU A 26 -32.55 18.33 -83.36
C LEU A 26 -32.69 18.45 -81.84
N LYS A 27 -33.36 19.52 -81.38
CA LYS A 27 -33.62 19.74 -79.96
C LYS A 27 -34.45 18.58 -79.38
N ASP A 28 -35.53 18.19 -80.05
CA ASP A 28 -36.42 17.12 -79.59
C ASP A 28 -35.72 15.74 -79.61
N LYS A 29 -34.90 15.47 -80.64
CA LYS A 29 -34.04 14.28 -80.68
C LYS A 29 -33.08 14.22 -79.50
N LEU A 30 -32.39 15.33 -79.20
CA LEU A 30 -31.48 15.41 -78.06
C LEU A 30 -32.20 15.16 -76.73
N PHE A 31 -33.38 15.77 -76.53
CA PHE A 31 -34.17 15.56 -75.30
C PHE A 31 -34.62 14.10 -75.15
N LYS A 32 -35.12 13.49 -76.22
CA LYS A 32 -35.52 12.06 -76.21
C LYS A 32 -34.34 11.15 -75.90
N GLU A 33 -33.18 11.44 -76.48
CA GLU A 33 -31.96 10.66 -76.24
C GLU A 33 -31.48 10.78 -74.79
N ARG A 34 -31.48 12.00 -74.22
CA ARG A 34 -31.18 12.23 -72.80
C ARG A 34 -32.16 11.53 -71.87
N LEU A 35 -33.46 11.61 -72.17
CA LEU A 35 -34.50 10.92 -71.41
C LEU A 35 -34.27 9.41 -71.43
N ASN A 36 -33.93 8.85 -72.59
CA ASN A 36 -33.67 7.42 -72.74
C ASN A 36 -32.41 6.99 -71.99
N GLN A 37 -31.33 7.77 -72.01
CA GLN A 37 -30.12 7.50 -71.20
C GLN A 37 -30.46 7.40 -69.70
N VAL A 38 -31.29 8.32 -69.19
CA VAL A 38 -31.72 8.30 -67.79
C VAL A 38 -32.63 7.10 -67.50
N LYS A 39 -33.58 6.79 -68.39
CA LYS A 39 -34.46 5.63 -68.24
C LYS A 39 -33.69 4.31 -68.20
N VAL A 40 -32.70 4.14 -69.06
CA VAL A 40 -31.85 2.93 -69.07
C VAL A 40 -31.08 2.80 -67.76
N LYS A 41 -30.42 3.87 -67.30
CA LYS A 41 -29.74 3.86 -65.99
C LYS A 41 -30.69 3.57 -64.83
N LEU A 42 -31.90 4.13 -64.85
CA LEU A 42 -32.91 3.86 -63.83
C LEU A 42 -33.31 2.38 -63.82
N GLU A 43 -33.53 1.79 -65.00
CA GLU A 43 -33.86 0.37 -65.13
C GLU A 43 -32.70 -0.54 -64.68
N GLU A 44 -31.45 -0.18 -64.98
CA GLU A 44 -30.27 -0.88 -64.47
C GLU A 44 -30.20 -0.87 -62.93
N VAL A 45 -30.57 0.25 -62.31
CA VAL A 45 -30.64 0.37 -60.85
C VAL A 45 -31.79 -0.47 -60.28
N ILE A 46 -33.00 -0.36 -60.85
CA ILE A 46 -34.18 -1.12 -60.40
C ILE A 46 -33.96 -2.63 -60.55
N SER A 47 -33.35 -3.05 -61.66
CA SER A 47 -33.01 -4.46 -61.92
C SER A 47 -31.79 -4.97 -61.14
N GLY A 48 -31.13 -4.10 -60.35
CA GLY A 48 -29.95 -4.47 -59.55
C GLY A 48 -28.71 -4.83 -60.38
N LYS A 49 -28.67 -4.37 -61.64
CA LYS A 49 -27.57 -4.62 -62.58
C LYS A 49 -26.61 -3.43 -62.69
N ALA A 50 -26.93 -2.29 -62.09
CA ALA A 50 -26.09 -1.10 -62.06
C ALA A 50 -24.72 -1.40 -61.43
N GLY A 51 -23.69 -1.50 -62.28
CA GLY A 51 -22.32 -1.81 -61.89
C GLY A 51 -21.74 -0.78 -60.92
N GLU A 52 -22.08 0.50 -61.11
CA GLU A 52 -21.64 1.65 -60.28
C GLU A 52 -21.88 1.43 -58.77
N TYR A 53 -22.89 0.64 -58.39
CA TYR A 53 -23.20 0.29 -57.00
C TYR A 53 -22.81 -1.14 -56.64
N ARG A 54 -22.90 -2.07 -57.60
CA ARG A 54 -22.64 -3.49 -57.36
C ARG A 54 -21.18 -3.79 -57.09
N GLU A 55 -20.25 -3.14 -57.78
CA GLU A 55 -18.81 -3.35 -57.57
C GLU A 55 -18.34 -2.87 -56.18
N PRO A 56 -18.68 -1.65 -55.72
CA PRO A 56 -18.40 -1.25 -54.34
C PRO A 56 -19.04 -2.16 -53.31
N LEU A 57 -20.28 -2.62 -53.55
CA LEU A 57 -20.97 -3.54 -52.65
C LEU A 57 -20.25 -4.89 -52.53
N ALA A 58 -19.84 -5.48 -53.66
CA ALA A 58 -19.09 -6.75 -53.66
C ALA A 58 -17.74 -6.61 -52.92
N THR A 59 -17.06 -5.49 -53.14
CA THR A 59 -15.80 -5.16 -52.43
C THR A 59 -16.03 -5.03 -50.93
N LEU A 60 -17.10 -4.36 -50.51
CA LEU A 60 -17.45 -4.20 -49.10
C LEU A 60 -17.80 -5.55 -48.45
N GLN A 61 -18.57 -6.39 -49.14
CA GLN A 61 -18.90 -7.73 -48.68
C GLN A 61 -17.65 -8.61 -48.51
N HIS A 62 -16.74 -8.56 -49.47
CA HIS A 62 -15.46 -9.28 -49.37
C HIS A 62 -14.62 -8.78 -48.19
N ASN A 63 -14.50 -7.47 -48.01
CA ASN A 63 -13.79 -6.88 -46.87
C ASN A 63 -14.43 -7.27 -45.53
N MET A 64 -15.75 -7.33 -45.45
CA MET A 64 -16.45 -7.78 -44.25
C MET A 64 -16.11 -9.25 -43.91
N GLN A 65 -16.08 -10.12 -44.92
CA GLN A 65 -15.69 -11.53 -44.75
C GLN A 65 -14.24 -11.63 -44.24
N LEU A 66 -13.30 -10.96 -44.90
CA LEU A 66 -11.89 -10.92 -44.48
C LEU A 66 -11.74 -10.42 -43.04
N ARG A 67 -12.42 -9.33 -42.67
CA ARG A 67 -12.37 -8.80 -41.30
C ARG A 67 -12.90 -9.81 -40.27
N THR A 68 -13.94 -10.56 -40.64
CA THR A 68 -14.53 -11.58 -39.76
C THR A 68 -13.58 -12.76 -39.58
N GLU A 69 -12.94 -13.22 -40.65
CA GLU A 69 -11.93 -14.28 -40.62
C GLU A 69 -10.72 -13.88 -39.77
N VAL A 70 -10.17 -12.68 -40.01
CA VAL A 70 -9.04 -12.14 -39.24
C VAL A 70 -9.40 -12.03 -37.76
N ALA A 71 -10.59 -11.52 -37.43
CA ALA A 71 -11.06 -11.47 -36.04
C ALA A 71 -11.18 -12.87 -35.41
N GLY A 72 -11.60 -13.88 -36.19
CA GLY A 72 -11.63 -15.27 -35.78
C GLY A 72 -10.24 -15.83 -35.44
N VAL A 73 -9.26 -15.60 -36.32
CA VAL A 73 -7.87 -16.01 -36.10
C VAL A 73 -7.28 -15.30 -34.87
N TYR A 74 -7.50 -13.99 -34.76
CA TYR A 74 -7.04 -13.21 -33.61
C TYR A 74 -7.60 -13.75 -32.30
N ARG A 75 -8.91 -14.01 -32.23
CA ARG A 75 -9.56 -14.62 -31.07
C ARG A 75 -8.92 -15.97 -30.72
N HIS A 76 -8.64 -16.82 -31.71
CA HIS A 76 -7.99 -18.10 -31.48
C HIS A 76 -6.58 -17.94 -30.87
N LEU A 77 -5.77 -17.02 -31.41
CA LEU A 77 -4.45 -16.72 -30.84
C LEU A 77 -4.55 -16.20 -29.40
N CYS A 78 -5.48 -15.29 -29.11
CA CYS A 78 -5.67 -14.79 -27.75
C CYS A 78 -5.98 -15.91 -26.76
N LEU A 79 -6.85 -16.86 -27.15
CA LEU A 79 -7.18 -18.02 -26.32
C LEU A 79 -5.96 -18.93 -26.11
N GLN A 80 -5.16 -19.17 -27.15
CA GLN A 80 -3.91 -19.94 -27.01
C GLN A 80 -2.92 -19.26 -26.06
N VAL A 81 -2.74 -17.94 -26.16
CA VAL A 81 -1.85 -17.18 -25.26
C VAL A 81 -2.32 -17.30 -23.81
N ILE A 82 -3.63 -17.17 -23.56
CA ILE A 82 -4.18 -17.35 -22.20
C ILE A 82 -3.90 -18.75 -21.69
N LYS A 83 -4.11 -19.79 -22.53
CA LYS A 83 -3.83 -21.17 -22.18
C LYS A 83 -2.36 -21.39 -21.82
N HIS A 84 -1.43 -20.91 -22.65
CA HIS A 84 0.00 -21.03 -22.38
C HIS A 84 0.42 -20.28 -21.12
N ARG A 85 -0.11 -19.07 -20.89
CA ARG A 85 0.16 -18.33 -19.64
C ARG A 85 -0.31 -19.11 -18.42
N HIS A 86 -1.50 -19.70 -18.48
CA HIS A 86 -2.04 -20.53 -17.40
C HIS A 86 -1.18 -21.78 -17.15
N GLU A 87 -0.75 -22.46 -18.21
CA GLU A 87 0.13 -23.64 -18.11
C GLU A 87 1.49 -23.28 -17.51
N CYS A 88 2.11 -22.18 -17.96
CA CYS A 88 3.36 -21.67 -17.39
C CYS A 88 3.22 -21.32 -15.92
N GLU A 89 2.12 -20.69 -15.51
CA GLU A 89 1.86 -20.34 -14.11
C GLU A 89 1.74 -21.59 -13.23
N ILE A 90 0.99 -22.60 -13.69
CA ILE A 90 0.86 -23.89 -12.98
C ILE A 90 2.24 -24.55 -12.85
N GLN A 91 3.02 -24.57 -13.92
CA GLN A 91 4.36 -25.17 -13.90
C GLN A 91 5.29 -24.41 -12.95
N GLY A 92 5.30 -23.08 -13.00
CA GLY A 92 6.09 -22.23 -12.11
C GLY A 92 5.74 -22.45 -10.65
N ALA A 93 4.45 -22.51 -10.31
CA ALA A 93 4.00 -22.78 -8.94
C ALA A 93 4.42 -24.16 -8.44
N ARG A 94 4.35 -25.19 -9.29
CA ARG A 94 4.80 -26.56 -8.95
C ARG A 94 6.31 -26.60 -8.68
N GLN A 95 7.10 -26.02 -9.59
CA GLN A 95 8.55 -25.97 -9.45
C GLN A 95 8.98 -25.18 -8.21
N HIS A 96 8.32 -24.05 -7.95
CA HIS A 96 8.56 -23.25 -6.74
C HIS A 96 8.27 -24.04 -5.46
N LEU A 97 7.16 -24.79 -5.42
CA LEU A 97 6.84 -25.64 -4.27
C LEU A 97 7.90 -26.74 -4.06
N GLU A 98 8.34 -27.38 -5.13
CA GLU A 98 9.38 -28.42 -5.08
C GLU A 98 10.73 -27.86 -4.62
N SER A 99 11.11 -26.67 -5.08
CA SER A 99 12.34 -25.99 -4.64
C SER A 99 12.29 -25.59 -3.17
N GLU A 100 11.18 -24.99 -2.72
CA GLU A 100 11.00 -24.59 -1.31
C GLU A 100 11.02 -25.80 -0.38
N LYS A 101 10.38 -26.91 -0.80
CA LYS A 101 10.42 -28.17 -0.05
C LYS A 101 11.85 -28.66 0.09
N THR A 102 12.62 -28.68 -1.00
CA THR A 102 14.01 -29.14 -1.00
C THR A 102 14.89 -28.24 -0.11
N LEU A 103 14.76 -26.92 -0.26
CA LEU A 103 15.48 -25.94 0.53
C LEU A 103 15.19 -26.10 2.03
N LEU A 104 13.92 -26.31 2.40
CA LEU A 104 13.54 -26.56 3.80
C LEU A 104 14.22 -27.81 4.37
N TYR A 105 14.24 -28.91 3.61
CA TYR A 105 14.92 -30.13 4.06
C TYR A 105 16.43 -29.90 4.23
N ASP A 106 17.07 -29.17 3.32
CA ASP A 106 18.49 -28.84 3.42
C ASP A 106 18.79 -27.90 4.61
N CYS A 107 17.93 -26.90 4.85
CA CYS A 107 18.01 -26.04 6.03
C CYS A 107 17.85 -26.86 7.33
N MET A 108 16.86 -27.74 7.41
CA MET A 108 16.67 -28.60 8.58
C MET A 108 17.86 -29.53 8.79
N LYS A 109 18.39 -30.12 7.71
CA LYS A 109 19.56 -30.99 7.76
C LYS A 109 20.79 -30.24 8.26
N THR A 110 21.06 -29.06 7.72
CA THR A 110 22.21 -28.23 8.14
C THR A 110 22.08 -27.78 9.59
N GLU A 111 20.89 -27.38 10.04
CA GLU A 111 20.65 -27.07 11.45
C GLU A 111 20.89 -28.26 12.38
N LEU A 112 20.46 -29.46 11.99
CA LEU A 112 20.65 -30.67 12.78
C LEU A 112 22.13 -31.05 12.85
N LEU A 113 22.85 -30.98 11.73
CA LEU A 113 24.29 -31.22 11.68
C LEU A 113 25.06 -30.20 12.52
N GLU A 114 24.69 -28.92 12.50
CA GLU A 114 25.30 -27.90 13.34
C GLU A 114 25.01 -28.12 14.83
N LYS A 115 23.79 -28.57 15.18
CA LYS A 115 23.47 -28.95 16.56
C LYS A 115 24.28 -30.16 17.02
N ILE A 116 24.47 -31.16 16.16
CA ILE A 116 25.33 -32.32 16.45
C ILE A 116 26.77 -31.85 16.66
N ARG A 117 27.32 -31.05 15.73
CA ARG A 117 28.67 -30.49 15.82
C ARG A 117 28.91 -29.73 17.13
N ARG A 118 27.96 -28.88 17.54
CA ARG A 118 28.07 -28.16 18.82
C ARG A 118 28.03 -29.07 20.04
N LEU A 119 27.21 -30.12 20.01
CA LEU A 119 27.18 -31.10 21.09
C LEU A 119 28.51 -31.88 21.18
N GLU A 120 29.11 -32.24 20.04
CA GLU A 120 30.42 -32.88 19.97
C GLU A 120 31.53 -31.94 20.47
N GLU A 121 31.48 -30.65 20.12
CA GLU A 121 32.39 -29.62 20.64
C GLU A 121 32.23 -29.43 22.16
N ASP A 122 31.00 -29.37 22.65
CA ASP A 122 30.70 -29.26 24.08
C ASP A 122 31.21 -30.49 24.85
N GLU A 123 31.00 -31.72 24.33
CA GLU A 123 31.54 -32.97 24.91
C GLU A 123 33.07 -32.93 24.98
N GLN A 124 33.74 -32.60 23.87
CA GLN A 124 35.20 -32.47 23.84
C GLN A 124 35.72 -31.38 24.80
N SER A 125 35.00 -30.25 24.92
CA SER A 125 35.35 -29.17 25.83
C SER A 125 35.22 -29.58 27.30
N VAL A 126 34.21 -30.37 27.65
CA VAL A 126 34.00 -30.91 29.00
C VAL A 126 35.07 -31.94 29.32
N ASP A 127 35.45 -32.82 28.40
CA ASP A 127 36.53 -33.78 28.60
C ASP A 127 37.89 -33.09 28.83
N LEU A 128 38.22 -32.08 28.02
CA LEU A 128 39.42 -31.25 28.21
C LEU A 128 39.38 -30.49 29.55
N SER A 129 38.23 -29.91 29.92
CA SER A 129 38.09 -29.21 31.19
C SER A 129 38.14 -30.18 32.38
N SER A 130 37.59 -31.39 32.25
CA SER A 130 37.67 -32.45 33.25
C SER A 130 39.11 -32.89 33.51
N GLU A 131 39.96 -33.00 32.49
CA GLU A 131 41.40 -33.26 32.69
C GLU A 131 42.09 -32.12 33.46
N TRP A 132 41.69 -30.86 33.25
CA TRP A 132 42.30 -29.69 33.90
C TRP A 132 41.83 -29.51 35.36
N TRP A 133 40.58 -29.83 35.67
CA TRP A 133 40.05 -29.80 37.05
C TRP A 133 40.32 -31.10 37.83
N SER A 134 40.64 -32.21 37.15
CA SER A 134 40.98 -33.48 37.80
C SER A 134 42.45 -33.57 38.25
N ASP A 135 43.32 -32.66 37.80
CA ASP A 135 44.75 -32.67 38.20
C ASP A 135 44.97 -32.16 39.64
N GLU A 136 44.00 -31.45 40.23
CA GLU A 136 44.12 -30.94 41.60
C GLU A 136 43.53 -31.87 42.67
N VAL A 137 42.94 -33.02 42.27
CA VAL A 137 42.28 -33.95 43.21
C VAL A 137 42.59 -35.42 42.92
N ARG A 138 43.84 -35.76 42.60
CA ARG A 138 44.32 -37.15 42.73
C ARG A 138 44.67 -37.51 44.18
N THR A 139 43.69 -37.39 45.07
CA THR A 139 43.69 -38.17 46.32
C THR A 139 42.36 -38.89 46.51
N LYS A 140 42.47 -40.23 46.60
CA LYS A 140 41.52 -41.17 47.21
C LYS A 140 40.25 -41.55 46.41
N LYS A 141 40.38 -42.71 45.76
CA LYS A 141 39.45 -43.86 45.77
C LYS A 141 37.99 -43.57 46.19
N CYS A 142 37.05 -43.73 45.24
CA CYS A 142 35.81 -44.47 45.50
C CYS A 142 35.10 -44.89 44.20
N LYS A 143 35.15 -46.19 43.90
CA LYS A 143 34.12 -46.88 43.12
C LYS A 143 32.83 -46.84 43.94
N LYS A 144 31.69 -46.43 43.36
CA LYS A 144 30.37 -47.12 43.35
C LYS A 144 29.24 -46.14 42.97
N ARG A 145 28.73 -46.31 41.74
CA ARG A 145 27.30 -46.45 41.39
C ARG A 145 26.31 -45.47 42.05
N SER A 146 25.86 -44.47 41.27
CA SER A 146 24.48 -43.95 41.31
C SER A 146 24.13 -43.39 39.93
N HIS A 147 23.59 -44.20 39.03
CA HIS A 147 22.22 -44.04 38.52
C HIS A 147 21.38 -42.93 39.17
N LEU A 148 20.53 -42.32 38.32
CA LEU A 148 19.56 -41.24 38.58
C LEU A 148 20.28 -39.88 38.58
N LEU A 149 20.19 -39.06 37.53
CA LEU A 149 18.99 -38.37 37.10
C LEU A 149 19.07 -38.02 35.59
N ARG A 150 18.10 -38.49 34.82
CA ARG A 150 17.84 -38.11 33.44
C ARG A 150 16.96 -36.86 33.45
N PRO A 151 17.39 -35.69 32.92
CA PRO A 151 16.47 -34.59 32.70
C PRO A 151 15.58 -34.92 31.50
N GLU A 152 14.27 -34.86 31.73
CA GLU A 152 13.22 -35.10 30.74
C GLU A 152 13.37 -34.25 29.48
N HIS A 153 13.11 -34.87 28.33
CA HIS A 153 12.84 -34.17 27.08
C HIS A 153 11.59 -33.30 27.23
N LYS A 154 11.77 -31.98 27.35
CA LYS A 154 10.67 -31.03 27.10
C LYS A 154 10.64 -30.69 25.61
N LYS A 155 9.59 -31.21 24.97
CA LYS A 155 9.18 -31.01 23.58
C LYS A 155 9.15 -29.50 23.24
N LYS A 156 9.81 -29.10 22.16
CA LYS A 156 9.59 -27.78 21.55
C LYS A 156 8.19 -27.75 20.93
N ALA A 157 7.45 -26.69 21.23
CA ALA A 157 6.07 -26.51 20.82
C ALA A 157 5.95 -26.44 19.29
N ALA A 158 4.96 -27.17 18.76
CA ALA A 158 4.52 -27.05 17.38
C ALA A 158 3.83 -25.69 17.17
N LEU A 159 4.14 -25.02 16.07
CA LEU A 159 3.41 -23.83 15.62
C LEU A 159 1.99 -24.26 15.18
N VAL A 160 1.03 -24.10 16.10
CA VAL A 160 -0.40 -24.24 15.82
C VAL A 160 -0.96 -22.84 15.53
N SER A 161 -1.56 -22.66 14.36
CA SER A 161 -2.29 -21.45 13.98
C SER A 161 -3.70 -21.50 14.59
N GLY A 162 -3.94 -20.65 15.59
CA GLY A 162 -5.21 -20.43 16.31
C GLY A 162 -4.95 -19.70 17.64
N PRO A 163 -5.94 -19.03 18.27
CA PRO A 163 -5.70 -18.27 19.49
C PRO A 163 -5.34 -19.23 20.64
N TYR A 164 -4.05 -19.33 20.92
CA TYR A 164 -3.47 -20.20 21.95
C TYR A 164 -3.03 -19.38 23.15
N ILE A 165 -3.39 -19.83 24.35
CA ILE A 165 -2.87 -19.26 25.60
C ILE A 165 -1.43 -19.75 25.75
N VAL A 166 -0.48 -18.87 25.48
CA VAL A 166 0.96 -19.15 25.61
C VAL A 166 1.33 -19.12 27.09
N TYR A 167 1.64 -20.29 27.67
CA TYR A 167 2.07 -20.42 29.07
C TYR A 167 3.56 -20.10 29.29
N MET A 168 4.34 -19.99 28.22
CA MET A 168 5.78 -19.70 28.28
C MET A 168 6.04 -18.27 27.84
N LEU A 169 6.77 -17.52 28.66
CA LEU A 169 7.22 -16.17 28.29
C LEU A 169 8.14 -16.24 27.06
N ARG A 170 8.12 -15.20 26.22
CA ARG A 170 9.05 -15.09 25.08
C ARG A 170 10.44 -14.81 25.61
N ASP A 171 11.47 -15.18 24.85
CA ASP A 171 12.88 -14.95 25.25
C ASP A 171 13.18 -13.48 25.56
N ILE A 172 12.48 -12.54 24.89
CA ILE A 172 12.58 -11.10 25.13
C ILE A 172 12.07 -10.76 26.54
N ASP A 173 10.92 -11.28 26.94
CA ASP A 173 10.31 -11.00 28.25
C ASP A 173 11.18 -11.63 29.36
N ILE A 174 11.75 -12.82 29.10
CA ILE A 174 12.71 -13.49 30.02
C ILE A 174 14.00 -12.67 30.16
N LEU A 175 14.51 -12.08 29.07
CA LEU A 175 15.70 -11.24 29.11
C LEU A 175 15.43 -9.91 29.84
N GLU A 176 14.27 -9.31 29.62
CA GLU A 176 13.85 -8.11 30.36
C GLU A 176 13.74 -8.41 31.85
N ASP A 177 13.07 -9.50 32.25
CA ASP A 177 12.98 -9.93 33.64
C ASP A 177 14.35 -10.24 34.24
N TRP A 178 15.22 -10.94 33.51
CA TRP A 178 16.60 -11.19 33.94
C TRP A 178 17.37 -9.90 34.18
N THR A 179 17.19 -8.92 33.30
CA THR A 179 17.80 -7.59 33.40
C THR A 179 17.21 -6.80 34.57
N ALA A 180 15.89 -6.88 34.78
CA ALA A 180 15.18 -6.27 35.90
C ALA A 180 15.63 -6.88 37.23
N ILE A 181 15.78 -8.21 37.31
CA ILE A 181 16.31 -8.92 38.49
C ILE A 181 17.74 -8.48 38.77
N LYS A 182 18.59 -8.37 37.74
CA LYS A 182 19.98 -7.91 37.89
C LYS A 182 20.03 -6.45 38.37
N LYS A 183 19.15 -5.59 37.84
CA LYS A 183 19.01 -4.19 38.24
C LYS A 183 18.47 -4.05 39.67
N ALA A 184 17.49 -4.86 40.05
CA ALA A 184 16.94 -4.90 41.41
C ALA A 184 17.97 -5.44 42.42
N LYS A 185 18.73 -6.48 42.06
CA LYS A 185 19.84 -6.98 42.89
C LYS A 185 20.95 -5.95 43.06
N ALA A 186 21.25 -5.17 42.02
CA ALA A 186 22.18 -4.05 42.12
C ALA A 186 21.62 -2.92 43.02
N ALA A 187 20.31 -2.69 43.01
CA ALA A 187 19.63 -1.74 43.90
C ALA A 187 19.49 -2.23 45.37
N LEU A 188 19.61 -3.54 45.61
CA LEU A 188 19.58 -4.18 46.93
C LEU A 188 20.95 -4.24 47.62
N VAL A 189 22.03 -3.79 46.98
CA VAL A 189 23.30 -3.55 47.66
C VAL A 189 23.09 -2.40 48.66
N PRO A 190 23.28 -2.59 49.99
CA PRO A 190 22.92 -1.57 50.97
C PRO A 190 23.91 -0.41 50.89
N LEU A 191 23.58 0.62 50.12
CA LEU A 191 24.25 1.91 50.22
C LEU A 191 23.66 2.65 51.42
N LYS A 192 24.52 2.87 52.42
CA LYS A 192 24.22 3.65 53.61
C LYS A 192 23.50 4.97 53.29
N LYS A 193 22.35 5.18 53.94
CA LYS A 193 21.75 6.46 54.38
C LYS A 193 22.47 7.72 53.90
N LYS A 194 21.86 8.45 52.96
CA LYS A 194 21.65 9.91 53.03
C LYS A 194 20.37 10.27 52.28
N SER A 195 19.47 10.93 52.98
CA SER A 195 18.23 11.53 52.51
C SER A 195 18.51 12.73 51.61
N ASP A 196 18.06 12.67 50.37
CA ASP A 196 17.59 13.85 49.62
C ASP A 196 16.57 13.35 48.59
N ASP A 197 15.30 13.49 48.94
CA ASP A 197 14.16 13.08 48.12
C ASP A 197 13.69 14.31 47.35
N ARG A 198 14.09 14.41 46.08
CA ARG A 198 13.47 15.33 45.11
C ARG A 198 13.24 14.57 43.81
N GLN A 199 12.17 13.78 43.79
CA GLN A 199 11.53 13.40 42.53
C GLN A 199 11.06 14.68 41.81
N PRO A 200 11.15 14.75 40.47
CA PRO A 200 10.62 15.88 39.72
C PRO A 200 9.11 16.02 39.99
N PRO A 201 8.60 17.26 40.19
CA PRO A 201 7.20 17.48 40.52
C PRO A 201 6.30 16.85 39.45
N SER A 202 5.38 15.99 39.89
CA SER A 202 4.40 15.37 39.00
C SER A 202 3.38 16.41 38.59
N VAL A 203 3.53 16.94 37.36
CA VAL A 203 2.62 17.93 36.79
C VAL A 203 1.87 17.34 35.61
N ARG A 204 0.54 17.28 35.70
CA ARG A 204 -0.35 16.78 34.65
C ARG A 204 -1.53 17.73 34.46
N CYS A 205 -1.96 17.95 33.22
CA CYS A 205 -3.23 18.62 32.93
C CYS A 205 -4.22 17.63 32.34
N GLU A 206 -5.41 17.54 32.91
CA GLU A 206 -6.47 16.67 32.41
C GLU A 206 -7.82 17.37 32.58
N GLY A 207 -8.59 17.51 31.49
CA GLY A 207 -9.96 18.02 31.53
C GLY A 207 -10.15 19.47 32.00
N GLY A 208 -9.14 20.34 31.91
CA GLY A 208 -9.20 21.72 32.43
C GLY A 208 -8.85 21.85 33.92
N THR A 209 -8.28 20.79 34.51
CA THR A 209 -7.74 20.75 35.87
C THR A 209 -6.24 20.51 35.82
N LEU A 210 -5.47 21.32 36.55
CA LEU A 210 -4.04 21.16 36.73
C LEU A 210 -3.81 20.28 37.96
N TYR A 211 -3.04 19.22 37.82
CA TYR A 211 -2.54 18.39 38.90
C TYR A 211 -1.08 18.73 39.12
N TYR A 212 -0.73 19.24 40.30
CA TYR A 212 0.65 19.59 40.67
C TYR A 212 0.94 19.01 42.05
N ASP A 213 1.94 18.12 42.12
CA ASP A 213 2.40 17.47 43.36
C ASP A 213 1.28 16.79 44.17
N GLY A 214 0.35 16.14 43.46
CA GLY A 214 -0.79 15.43 44.07
C GLY A 214 -2.02 16.29 44.38
N GLU A 215 -1.91 17.62 44.30
CA GLU A 215 -3.04 18.54 44.47
C GLU A 215 -3.66 18.91 43.12
N ASN A 216 -4.98 19.15 43.12
CA ASN A 216 -5.73 19.52 41.93
C ASN A 216 -6.21 20.99 41.98
N PHE A 217 -6.04 21.68 40.86
CA PHE A 217 -6.31 23.10 40.73
C PHE A 217 -7.18 23.37 39.51
N CYS A 218 -8.31 24.03 39.74
CA CYS A 218 -9.27 24.38 38.69
C CYS A 218 -9.35 25.90 38.50
N LYS A 219 -9.98 26.33 37.41
CA LYS A 219 -10.34 27.74 37.21
C LYS A 219 -11.13 28.27 38.42
N GLY A 220 -10.67 29.39 38.99
CA GLY A 220 -11.23 30.04 40.17
C GLY A 220 -10.51 29.70 41.49
N THR A 221 -9.56 28.77 41.49
CA THR A 221 -8.80 28.40 42.70
C THR A 221 -7.72 29.45 43.01
N SER A 222 -7.68 29.93 44.26
CA SER A 222 -6.59 30.76 44.78
C SER A 222 -5.38 29.89 45.11
N VAL A 223 -4.20 30.31 44.66
CA VAL A 223 -2.93 29.60 44.82
C VAL A 223 -1.80 30.56 45.15
N LEU A 224 -0.83 30.09 45.90
CA LEU A 224 0.44 30.76 46.15
C LEU A 224 1.44 30.34 45.07
N LEU A 225 1.89 31.31 44.29
CA LEU A 225 2.89 31.14 43.25
C LEU A 225 4.26 31.56 43.76
N GLU A 226 5.20 30.62 43.73
CA GLU A 226 6.61 30.81 44.12
C GLU A 226 7.48 30.78 42.86
N VAL A 227 8.34 31.78 42.68
CA VAL A 227 9.24 31.92 41.51
C VAL A 227 10.67 31.92 42.02
N ASN A 228 11.44 30.85 41.77
CA ASN A 228 12.89 30.73 42.03
C ASN A 228 13.42 31.57 43.22
N ASP A 229 12.98 31.25 44.45
CA ASP A 229 13.35 31.86 45.74
C ASP A 229 12.81 33.28 46.06
N ASP A 230 11.92 33.85 45.24
CA ASP A 230 11.18 35.07 45.61
C ASP A 230 9.98 34.77 46.52
N SER A 231 9.60 35.74 47.37
CA SER A 231 8.45 35.65 48.28
C SER A 231 7.16 35.24 47.56
N PRO A 232 6.37 34.29 48.12
CA PRO A 232 5.23 33.69 47.44
C PRO A 232 4.13 34.73 47.21
N VAL A 233 3.61 34.77 45.97
CA VAL A 233 2.58 35.72 45.56
C VAL A 233 1.25 35.01 45.40
N GLU A 234 0.18 35.53 46.02
CA GLU A 234 -1.17 35.00 45.87
C GLU A 234 -1.74 35.34 44.48
N ALA A 235 -2.29 34.33 43.79
CA ALA A 235 -2.88 34.46 42.48
C ALA A 235 -4.08 33.51 42.30
N VAL A 236 -5.02 33.87 41.43
CA VAL A 236 -6.19 33.04 41.11
C VAL A 236 -6.03 32.46 39.71
N ILE A 237 -6.28 31.16 39.56
CA ILE A 237 -6.25 30.49 38.27
C ILE A 237 -7.43 30.94 37.43
N THR A 238 -7.16 31.57 36.28
CA THR A 238 -8.19 32.10 35.38
C THR A 238 -8.51 31.17 34.21
N ALA A 239 -7.57 30.35 33.78
CA ALA A 239 -7.76 29.30 32.78
C ALA A 239 -6.68 28.23 32.88
N VAL A 240 -7.04 26.98 32.63
CA VAL A 240 -6.12 25.84 32.54
C VAL A 240 -6.33 25.18 31.18
N SER A 241 -5.25 25.09 30.40
CA SER A 241 -5.21 24.43 29.11
C SER A 241 -4.23 23.25 29.16
N THR A 242 -4.22 22.43 28.11
CA THR A 242 -3.38 21.22 28.03
C THR A 242 -1.87 21.49 28.11
N GLY A 243 -1.40 22.70 27.83
CA GLY A 243 0.02 23.07 27.87
C GLY A 243 0.35 24.34 28.66
N GLU A 244 -0.65 25.06 29.16
CA GLU A 244 -0.45 26.36 29.82
C GLU A 244 -1.54 26.65 30.86
N VAL A 245 -1.16 27.42 31.88
CA VAL A 245 -2.02 27.87 32.97
C VAL A 245 -1.92 29.38 33.06
N TRP A 246 -3.08 30.03 33.11
CA TRP A 246 -3.19 31.48 33.24
C TRP A 246 -3.59 31.84 34.66
N LEU A 247 -2.74 32.62 35.33
CA LEU A 247 -2.94 33.11 36.69
C LEU A 247 -3.19 34.61 36.66
N ARG A 248 -4.06 35.11 37.54
CA ARG A 248 -4.22 36.54 37.80
C ARG A 248 -3.76 36.82 39.22
N ARG A 249 -2.76 37.68 39.36
CA ARG A 249 -2.23 38.11 40.66
C ARG A 249 -3.15 39.15 41.32
N THR A 250 -2.94 39.39 42.61
CA THR A 250 -3.68 40.40 43.38
C THR A 250 -3.49 41.83 42.86
N ASP A 251 -2.39 42.11 42.14
CA ASP A 251 -2.12 43.36 41.44
C ASP A 251 -2.93 43.54 40.13
N GLY A 252 -3.74 42.54 39.75
CA GLY A 252 -4.54 42.53 38.52
C GLY A 252 -3.77 42.08 37.26
N SER A 253 -2.45 41.87 37.35
CA SER A 253 -1.63 41.37 36.25
C SER A 253 -1.94 39.90 35.95
N LYS A 254 -1.86 39.53 34.68
CA LYS A 254 -2.06 38.15 34.22
C LYS A 254 -0.72 37.53 33.89
N THR A 255 -0.41 36.39 34.50
CA THR A 255 0.82 35.61 34.28
C THR A 255 0.46 34.30 33.59
N LYS A 256 1.16 34.01 32.49
CA LYS A 256 1.05 32.76 31.77
C LYS A 256 2.21 31.84 32.14
N ILE A 257 1.91 30.64 32.63
CA ILE A 257 2.90 29.62 33.00
C ILE A 257 2.71 28.40 32.10
N TYR A 258 3.78 27.94 31.48
CA TYR A 258 3.74 26.70 30.72
C TYR A 258 3.93 25.49 31.65
N ILE A 259 3.25 24.38 31.37
CA ILE A 259 3.38 23.15 32.17
C ILE A 259 4.84 22.66 32.23
N SER A 260 5.57 22.83 31.14
CA SER A 260 7.00 22.52 31.09
C SER A 260 7.85 23.34 32.06
N GLN A 261 7.41 24.54 32.48
CA GLN A 261 8.10 25.36 33.47
C GLN A 261 7.81 24.88 34.89
N LEU A 262 6.60 24.38 35.16
CA LEU A 262 6.23 23.73 36.42
C LEU A 262 6.97 22.40 36.60
N GLN A 263 7.05 21.58 35.54
CA GLN A 263 7.79 20.31 35.54
C GLN A 263 9.30 20.50 35.75
N LYS A 264 9.85 21.60 35.22
CA LYS A 264 11.26 21.98 35.42
C LYS A 264 11.51 22.67 36.76
N GLY A 265 10.49 22.86 37.61
CA GLY A 265 10.61 23.49 38.92
C GLY A 265 10.94 24.99 38.89
N LYS A 266 10.72 25.67 37.75
CA LYS A 266 10.94 27.14 37.66
C LYS A 266 9.88 27.95 38.40
N TYR A 267 8.70 27.35 38.53
CA TYR A 267 7.56 27.88 39.25
C TYR A 267 7.02 26.75 40.13
N SER A 268 6.66 27.08 41.35
CA SER A 268 5.99 26.18 42.28
C SER A 268 4.64 26.77 42.67
N ILE A 269 3.62 25.93 42.68
CA ILE A 269 2.24 26.32 43.00
C ILE A 269 1.82 25.53 44.22
N ARG A 270 1.29 26.22 45.22
CA ARG A 270 0.66 25.62 46.41
C ARG A 270 -0.72 26.21 46.61
N LYS A 271 -1.62 25.47 47.26
CA LYS A 271 -2.93 26.01 47.62
C LYS A 271 -2.78 27.17 48.61
N ALA A 272 -3.43 28.30 48.32
CA ALA A 272 -3.49 29.46 49.23
C ALA A 272 -4.47 29.21 50.38
#